data_AF-A0A2T7ELF3-F1
#
_entry.id   AF-A0A2T7ELF3-F1
#
_cell.length_a   1.000
_cell.length_b   1.000
_cell.length_c   1.000
_cell.angle_alpha   90.00
_cell.angle_beta   90.00
_cell.angle_gamma   90.00
#
_symmetry.space_group_name_H-M   'P 1'
#
loop_
_entity.id
_entity.type
_entity.pdbx_description
1 polymer ?
#
loop_
_entity_poly.entity_id
_entity_poly.type
_entity_poly.pdbx_seq_one_letter_code
_entity_poly.pdbx_strand_id
1 'polypeptide(L)'
;MAEVLATMVVGPLVSMVKEKASSYLLDKYKVMEGMEEQHKLLKRKLPAILDVITDAEEQAAAKREGAKVWLEEVRKVAYQANDVIDEFKYEALRCKAKKEGHNKDLGIDVIKFFPTHNRIVFRHRMANKLRVVLKEIDVLIAEMNAFRFKFKPGQPEPTNYLRQYNLISSTQQTSPADRELMRRRQLFLHCLLKSAMRV
;
A
#
# COMPACT_ATOMS: atom_id res chain seq x y z
N MET A 1 -11.83 -26.67 5.26
CA MET A 1 -10.54 -26.42 4.56
C MET A 1 -10.63 -25.20 3.66
N ALA A 2 -11.53 -25.15 2.65
CA ALA A 2 -11.66 -23.99 1.76
C ALA A 2 -12.03 -22.67 2.46
N GLU A 3 -12.90 -22.71 3.49
CA GLU A 3 -13.32 -21.50 4.23
C GLU A 3 -12.18 -20.88 5.06
N VAL A 4 -11.33 -21.71 5.67
CA VAL A 4 -10.18 -21.25 6.45
C VAL A 4 -9.12 -20.62 5.55
N LEU A 5 -8.93 -21.15 4.33
CA LEU A 5 -8.03 -20.56 3.34
C LEU A 5 -8.55 -19.21 2.83
N ALA A 6 -9.87 -19.03 2.73
CA ALA A 6 -10.45 -17.76 2.30
C ALA A 6 -10.25 -16.65 3.35
N THR A 7 -10.27 -16.98 4.64
CA THR A 7 -10.04 -16.01 5.72
C THR A 7 -8.57 -15.60 5.85
N MET A 8 -7.61 -16.50 5.59
CA MET A 8 -6.16 -16.20 5.66
C MET A 8 -5.64 -15.22 4.59
N VAL A 9 -6.44 -14.92 3.56
CA VAL A 9 -6.04 -14.00 2.48
C VAL A 9 -6.31 -12.54 2.85
N VAL A 10 -7.11 -12.29 3.91
CA VAL A 10 -7.54 -10.94 4.29
C VAL A 10 -6.37 -10.11 4.82
N GLY A 11 -5.53 -10.66 5.70
CA GLY A 11 -4.33 -9.97 6.21
C GLY A 11 -3.38 -9.49 5.11
N PRO A 12 -2.90 -10.38 4.22
CA PRO A 12 -2.04 -10.00 3.09
C PRO A 12 -2.68 -8.94 2.17
N LEU A 13 -3.99 -9.02 1.92
CA LEU A 13 -4.72 -8.06 1.10
C LEU A 13 -4.71 -6.66 1.71
N VAL A 14 -5.04 -6.53 3.01
CA VAL A 14 -5.03 -5.24 3.71
C VAL A 14 -3.60 -4.67 3.78
N SER A 15 -2.60 -5.53 3.95
CA SER A 15 -1.18 -5.12 3.92
C SER A 15 -0.79 -4.53 2.57
N MET A 16 -1.15 -5.21 1.47
CA MET A 16 -0.93 -4.68 0.12
C MET A 16 -1.60 -3.31 -0.06
N VAL A 17 -2.86 -3.14 0.36
CA VAL A 17 -3.59 -1.87 0.26
C VAL A 17 -2.86 -0.76 1.03
N LYS A 18 -2.39 -1.03 2.25
CA LYS A 18 -1.60 -0.09 3.06
C LYS A 18 -0.33 0.35 2.34
N GLU A 19 0.44 -0.59 1.78
CA GLU A 19 1.67 -0.30 1.05
C GLU A 19 1.38 0.52 -0.22
N LYS A 20 0.31 0.17 -0.95
CA LYS A 20 -0.12 0.94 -2.12
C LYS A 20 -0.56 2.37 -1.73
N ALA A 21 -1.31 2.53 -0.64
CA ALA A 21 -1.74 3.83 -0.13
C ALA A 21 -0.55 4.70 0.32
N SER A 22 0.54 4.07 0.73
CA SER A 22 1.79 4.73 1.14
C SER A 22 2.78 4.94 0.00
N SER A 23 2.37 4.66 -1.24
CA SER A 23 3.23 4.80 -2.41
C SER A 23 3.64 6.26 -2.65
N TYR A 24 4.95 6.48 -2.75
CA TYR A 24 5.55 7.76 -3.11
C TYR A 24 5.02 8.38 -4.42
N LEU A 25 4.52 7.57 -5.36
CA LEU A 25 3.95 8.07 -6.61
C LEU A 25 2.76 9.01 -6.37
N LEU A 26 1.95 8.74 -5.36
CA LEU A 26 0.77 9.54 -5.03
C LEU A 26 1.16 10.96 -4.61
N ASP A 27 2.19 11.04 -3.76
CA ASP A 27 2.71 12.28 -3.22
C ASP A 27 3.46 13.08 -4.31
N LYS A 28 4.30 12.40 -5.12
CA LYS A 28 5.10 13.04 -6.18
C LYS A 28 4.26 13.78 -7.20
N TYR A 29 3.14 13.20 -7.63
CA TYR A 29 2.31 13.76 -8.70
C TYR A 29 1.11 14.57 -8.19
N LYS A 30 0.97 14.75 -6.86
CA LYS A 30 -0.11 15.53 -6.23
C LYS A 30 -1.50 15.13 -6.76
N VAL A 31 -1.70 13.83 -7.00
CA VAL A 31 -2.98 13.30 -7.50
C VAL A 31 -4.06 13.33 -6.42
N MET A 32 -3.64 13.37 -5.15
CA MET A 32 -4.51 13.46 -3.97
C MET A 32 -4.67 14.90 -3.42
N GLU A 33 -4.29 15.93 -4.18
CA GLU A 33 -4.45 17.32 -3.74
C GLU A 33 -5.94 17.66 -3.49
N GLY A 34 -6.24 18.19 -2.31
CA GLY A 34 -7.59 18.41 -1.79
C GLY A 34 -8.21 17.20 -1.07
N MET A 35 -7.45 16.12 -0.86
CA MET A 35 -7.84 14.89 -0.16
C MET A 35 -6.79 14.44 0.87
N GLU A 36 -5.94 15.36 1.33
CA GLU A 36 -4.80 15.10 2.20
C GLU A 36 -5.24 14.50 3.54
N GLU A 37 -6.31 15.03 4.13
CA GLU A 37 -6.85 14.51 5.38
C GLU A 37 -7.40 13.10 5.22
N GLN A 38 -8.13 12.83 4.12
CA GLN A 38 -8.63 11.50 3.81
C GLN A 38 -7.48 10.50 3.62
N HIS A 39 -6.42 10.90 2.91
CA HIS A 39 -5.23 10.07 2.70
C HIS A 39 -4.51 9.77 4.02
N LYS A 40 -4.35 10.77 4.88
CA LYS A 40 -3.76 10.63 6.21
C LYS A 40 -4.58 9.71 7.12
N LEU A 41 -5.90 9.86 7.10
CA LEU A 41 -6.81 8.98 7.85
C LEU A 41 -6.71 7.54 7.36
N LEU A 42 -6.65 7.31 6.04
CA LEU A 42 -6.49 5.98 5.47
C LEU A 42 -5.18 5.33 5.94
N LYS A 43 -4.05 6.06 5.85
CA LYS A 43 -2.73 5.61 6.33
C LYS A 43 -2.72 5.28 7.82
N ARG A 44 -3.52 5.97 8.63
CA ARG A 44 -3.62 5.75 10.09
C ARG A 44 -4.52 4.57 10.46
N LYS A 45 -5.62 4.37 9.73
CA LYS A 45 -6.65 3.37 10.06
C LYS A 45 -6.31 1.96 9.57
N LEU A 46 -5.69 1.83 8.40
CA LEU A 46 -5.33 0.51 7.85
C LEU A 46 -4.40 -0.31 8.78
N PRO A 47 -3.37 0.27 9.43
CA PRO A 47 -2.58 -0.44 10.43
C PRO A 47 -3.42 -0.95 11.62
N ALA A 48 -4.38 -0.16 12.11
CA ALA A 48 -5.21 -0.55 13.25
C ALA A 48 -6.08 -1.78 12.94
N ILE A 49 -6.52 -1.94 11.68
CA ILE A 49 -7.22 -3.15 11.24
C ILE A 49 -6.23 -4.32 11.15
N LEU A 50 -5.05 -4.13 10.55
CA LEU A 50 -4.02 -5.18 10.44
C LEU A 50 -3.63 -5.78 11.79
N ASP A 51 -3.54 -4.94 12.82
CA ASP A 51 -3.18 -5.31 14.19
C ASP A 51 -4.12 -6.34 14.83
N VAL A 52 -5.39 -6.39 14.38
CA VAL A 52 -6.41 -7.30 14.92
C VAL A 52 -6.79 -8.44 13.98
N ILE A 53 -6.35 -8.40 12.71
CA ILE A 53 -6.74 -9.41 11.70
C ILE A 53 -6.32 -10.82 12.13
N THR A 54 -5.11 -11.00 12.67
CA THR A 54 -4.63 -12.31 13.13
C THR A 54 -5.54 -12.90 14.21
N ASP A 55 -5.99 -12.07 15.15
CA ASP A 55 -6.91 -12.51 16.21
C ASP A 55 -8.30 -12.82 15.64
N ALA A 56 -8.78 -12.03 14.69
CA ALA A 56 -10.05 -12.28 14.02
C ALA A 56 -10.02 -13.58 13.20
N GLU A 57 -8.93 -13.88 12.49
CA GLU A 57 -8.74 -15.11 11.72
C GLU A 57 -8.74 -16.35 12.64
N GLU A 58 -8.04 -16.30 13.77
CA GLU A 58 -8.06 -17.38 14.77
C GLU A 58 -9.46 -17.59 15.36
N GLN A 59 -10.17 -16.51 15.68
CA GLN A 59 -11.54 -16.61 16.21
C GLN A 59 -12.54 -17.13 15.17
N ALA A 60 -12.37 -16.78 13.89
CA ALA A 60 -13.14 -17.35 12.80
C ALA A 60 -12.85 -18.86 12.65
N ALA A 61 -11.58 -19.28 12.76
CA ALA A 61 -11.19 -20.69 12.77
C ALA A 61 -11.76 -21.46 13.97
N ALA A 62 -11.91 -20.78 15.12
CA ALA A 62 -12.60 -21.28 16.31
C ALA A 62 -14.14 -21.32 16.17
N LYS A 63 -14.69 -21.13 14.97
CA LYS A 63 -16.12 -21.15 14.64
C LYS A 63 -16.93 -20.00 15.25
N ARG A 64 -16.31 -18.84 15.53
CA ARG A 64 -17.05 -17.62 15.86
C ARG A 64 -17.61 -17.00 14.58
N GLU A 65 -18.90 -17.21 14.31
CA GLU A 65 -19.54 -16.76 13.07
C GLU A 65 -19.43 -15.24 12.86
N GLY A 66 -19.54 -14.44 13.93
CA GLY A 66 -19.39 -12.98 13.83
C GLY A 66 -18.00 -12.53 13.36
N ALA A 67 -16.94 -13.27 13.71
CA ALA A 67 -15.59 -12.95 13.25
C ALA A 67 -15.41 -13.29 11.76
N LYS A 68 -16.07 -14.36 11.28
CA LYS A 68 -16.08 -14.73 9.87
C LYS A 68 -16.76 -13.66 9.01
N VAL A 69 -17.96 -13.22 9.40
CA VAL A 69 -18.69 -12.17 8.70
C VAL A 69 -17.89 -10.86 8.68
N TRP A 70 -17.28 -10.49 9.81
CA TRP A 70 -16.44 -9.30 9.86
C TRP A 70 -15.24 -9.38 8.92
N LEU A 71 -14.54 -10.53 8.84
CA LEU A 71 -13.43 -10.72 7.89
C LEU A 71 -13.86 -10.65 6.43
N GLU A 72 -15.06 -11.14 6.10
CA GLU A 72 -15.63 -11.02 4.76
C GLU A 72 -15.90 -9.56 4.38
N GLU A 73 -16.43 -8.76 5.30
CA GLU A 73 -16.60 -7.32 5.06
C GLU A 73 -15.25 -6.59 4.97
N VAL A 74 -14.27 -6.90 5.82
CA VAL A 74 -12.90 -6.36 5.69
C VAL A 74 -12.33 -6.66 4.31
N ARG A 75 -12.49 -7.90 3.81
CA ARG A 75 -12.03 -8.30 2.48
C ARG A 75 -12.67 -7.44 1.38
N LYS A 76 -13.98 -7.24 1.44
CA LYS A 76 -14.74 -6.44 0.48
C LYS A 76 -14.29 -4.98 0.47
N VAL A 77 -14.17 -4.36 1.65
CA VAL A 77 -13.69 -2.98 1.80
C VAL A 77 -12.24 -2.85 1.29
N ALA A 78 -11.39 -3.86 1.55
CA ALA A 78 -10.02 -3.87 1.07
C ALA A 78 -9.92 -3.92 -0.46
N TYR A 79 -10.79 -4.68 -1.14
CA TYR A 79 -10.86 -4.66 -2.61
C TYR A 79 -11.30 -3.29 -3.13
N GLN A 80 -12.35 -2.70 -2.56
CA GLN A 80 -12.78 -1.36 -2.96
C GLN A 80 -11.67 -0.32 -2.74
N ALA A 81 -10.98 -0.37 -1.60
CA ALA A 81 -9.84 0.50 -1.32
C ALA A 81 -8.70 0.29 -2.32
N ASN A 82 -8.40 -0.97 -2.67
CA ASN A 82 -7.40 -1.30 -3.67
C ASN A 82 -7.72 -0.66 -5.02
N ASP A 83 -8.96 -0.80 -5.50
CA ASP A 83 -9.41 -0.26 -6.78
C ASP A 83 -9.27 1.28 -6.82
N VAL A 84 -9.67 1.94 -5.73
CA VAL A 84 -9.53 3.40 -5.59
C VAL A 84 -8.07 3.83 -5.64
N ILE A 85 -7.17 3.13 -4.94
CA ILE A 85 -5.74 3.46 -4.94
C ILE A 85 -5.10 3.18 -6.30
N ASP A 86 -5.49 2.09 -6.97
CA ASP A 86 -4.99 1.75 -8.30
C ASP A 86 -5.41 2.81 -9.35
N GLU A 87 -6.62 3.37 -9.25
CA GLU A 87 -7.04 4.52 -10.06
C GLU A 87 -6.16 5.76 -9.82
N PHE A 88 -5.80 6.05 -8.56
CA PHE A 88 -4.86 7.14 -8.27
C PHE A 88 -3.46 6.89 -8.81
N LYS A 89 -2.96 5.65 -8.70
CA LYS A 89 -1.65 5.26 -9.25
C LYS A 89 -1.62 5.38 -10.76
N TYR A 90 -2.69 4.96 -11.43
CA TYR A 90 -2.84 5.14 -12.87
C TYR A 90 -2.74 6.62 -13.26
N GLU A 91 -3.46 7.51 -12.57
CA GLU A 91 -3.41 8.95 -12.86
C GLU A 91 -2.01 9.52 -12.59
N ALA A 92 -1.32 9.05 -11.55
CA ALA A 92 0.07 9.46 -11.26
C ALA A 92 1.03 9.04 -12.39
N LEU A 93 0.92 7.80 -12.88
CA LEU A 93 1.70 7.30 -14.02
C LEU A 93 1.37 8.04 -15.31
N ARG A 94 0.10 8.40 -15.52
CA ARG A 94 -0.32 9.23 -16.65
C ARG A 94 0.28 10.64 -16.57
N CYS A 95 0.28 11.26 -15.39
CA CYS A 95 0.96 12.54 -15.19
C CYS A 95 2.46 12.45 -15.45
N LYS A 96 3.11 11.34 -15.08
CA LYS A 96 4.51 11.05 -15.41
C LYS A 96 4.73 11.00 -16.92
N ALA A 97 3.97 10.15 -17.62
CA ALA A 97 4.07 9.96 -19.06
C ALA A 97 3.87 11.28 -19.84
N LYS A 98 2.90 12.10 -19.44
CA LYS A 98 2.68 13.42 -20.04
C LYS A 98 3.87 14.37 -19.87
N LYS A 99 4.52 14.35 -18.69
CA LYS A 99 5.72 15.16 -18.43
C LYS A 99 6.95 14.67 -19.20
N GLU A 100 7.04 13.36 -19.43
CA GLU A 100 8.16 12.71 -20.12
C GLU A 100 8.00 12.68 -21.65
N GLY A 101 6.89 13.20 -22.19
CA GLY A 101 6.66 13.28 -23.64
C GLY A 101 6.26 11.96 -24.31
N HIS A 102 6.14 10.86 -23.56
CA HIS A 102 5.77 9.52 -24.05
C HIS A 102 4.26 9.36 -24.33
N ASN A 103 3.57 10.44 -24.68
CA ASN A 103 2.11 10.44 -24.88
C ASN A 103 1.69 9.55 -26.07
N LYS A 104 2.57 9.44 -27.07
CA LYS A 104 2.35 8.66 -28.31
C LYS A 104 2.64 7.17 -28.12
N ASP A 105 3.71 6.83 -27.39
CA ASP A 105 4.18 5.45 -27.19
C ASP A 105 3.26 4.63 -26.26
N LEU A 106 2.51 5.31 -25.39
CA LEU A 106 1.57 4.68 -24.46
C LEU A 106 0.12 4.64 -25.00
N GLY A 107 -0.10 5.02 -26.26
CA GLY A 107 -1.43 5.08 -26.86
C GLY A 107 -2.37 6.09 -26.21
N ILE A 108 -1.86 7.04 -25.42
CA ILE A 108 -2.66 8.02 -24.68
C ILE A 108 -3.41 8.96 -25.64
N ASP A 109 -2.86 9.18 -26.84
CA ASP A 109 -3.56 9.91 -27.92
C ASP A 109 -4.77 9.16 -28.50
N VAL A 110 -4.78 7.82 -28.42
CA VAL A 110 -5.82 6.95 -29.00
C VAL A 110 -6.89 6.57 -27.96
N ILE A 111 -6.52 6.53 -26.67
CA ILE A 111 -7.46 6.26 -25.56
C ILE A 111 -8.13 7.58 -25.12
N LYS A 112 -8.89 8.19 -26.03
CA LYS A 112 -9.89 9.23 -25.71
C LYS A 112 -11.16 8.66 -25.06
N PHE A 113 -11.20 7.34 -24.78
CA PHE A 113 -12.40 6.61 -24.40
C PHE A 113 -12.82 6.69 -22.93
N PHE A 114 -12.06 7.34 -22.04
CA PHE A 114 -12.53 7.63 -20.68
C PHE A 114 -13.01 9.08 -20.54
N PRO A 115 -14.25 9.36 -20.10
CA PRO A 115 -14.80 10.72 -19.98
C PRO A 115 -14.04 11.65 -19.01
N THR A 116 -13.11 11.13 -18.21
CA THR A 116 -12.45 11.85 -17.12
C THR A 116 -11.10 12.43 -17.53
N HIS A 117 -11.08 13.32 -18.52
CA HIS A 117 -9.86 14.06 -18.90
C HIS A 117 -9.67 15.36 -18.10
N ASN A 118 -10.70 15.79 -17.36
CA ASN A 118 -10.64 16.95 -16.50
C ASN A 118 -10.14 16.58 -15.10
N ARG A 119 -8.99 17.16 -14.70
CA ARG A 119 -8.35 16.97 -13.38
C ARG A 119 -9.31 17.27 -12.22
N ILE A 120 -10.20 18.24 -12.38
CA ILE A 120 -11.19 18.64 -11.37
C ILE A 120 -12.25 17.55 -11.21
N VAL A 121 -12.81 17.07 -12.31
CA VAL A 121 -13.82 15.99 -12.29
C VAL A 121 -13.23 14.71 -11.71
N PHE A 122 -11.99 14.37 -12.08
CA PHE A 122 -11.27 13.24 -11.48
C PHE A 122 -11.17 13.42 -9.96
N ARG A 123 -10.71 14.57 -9.47
CA ARG A 123 -10.59 14.84 -8.03
C ARG A 123 -11.91 14.70 -7.30
N HIS A 124 -12.99 15.30 -7.81
CA HIS A 124 -14.30 15.18 -7.16
C HIS A 124 -14.80 13.73 -7.12
N ARG A 125 -14.67 12.99 -8.22
CA ARG A 125 -15.05 11.58 -8.29
C ARG A 125 -14.25 10.74 -7.28
N MET A 126 -12.92 10.91 -7.28
CA MET A 126 -12.03 10.15 -6.41
C MET A 126 -12.18 10.55 -4.94
N ALA A 127 -12.47 11.81 -4.63
CA ALA A 127 -12.76 12.28 -3.27
C ALA A 127 -14.00 11.59 -2.71
N ASN A 128 -15.04 11.46 -3.52
CA ASN A 128 -16.25 10.75 -3.10
C ASN A 128 -15.99 9.27 -2.87
N LYS A 129 -15.29 8.59 -3.78
CA LYS A 129 -14.90 7.17 -3.60
C LYS A 129 -14.08 6.95 -2.33
N LEU A 130 -13.05 7.79 -2.11
CA LEU A 130 -12.19 7.69 -0.93
C LEU A 130 -12.97 7.95 0.37
N ARG A 131 -13.93 8.88 0.35
CA ARG A 131 -14.82 9.12 1.50
C ARG A 131 -15.71 7.92 1.81
N VAL A 132 -16.23 7.22 0.81
CA VAL A 132 -17.03 6.00 1.00
C VAL A 132 -16.19 4.92 1.68
N VAL A 133 -15.00 4.63 1.14
CA VAL A 133 -14.07 3.65 1.73
C VAL A 133 -13.72 3.99 3.18
N LEU A 134 -13.44 5.27 3.48
CA LEU A 134 -13.13 5.68 4.85
C LEU A 134 -14.30 5.48 5.83
N LYS A 135 -15.54 5.71 5.39
CA LYS A 135 -16.72 5.46 6.22
C LYS A 135 -16.90 3.97 6.50
N GLU A 136 -16.69 3.12 5.51
CA GLU A 136 -16.77 1.67 5.70
C GLU A 136 -15.67 1.18 6.65
N ILE A 137 -14.44 1.70 6.52
CA ILE A 137 -13.35 1.44 7.48
C ILE A 137 -13.72 1.88 8.91
N ASP A 138 -14.41 3.02 9.08
CA ASP A 138 -14.86 3.47 10.39
C ASP A 138 -15.88 2.52 11.02
N VAL A 139 -16.81 2.00 10.22
CA VAL A 139 -17.77 0.97 10.66
C VAL A 139 -17.02 -0.28 11.10
N LEU A 140 -16.09 -0.77 10.28
CA LEU A 140 -15.27 -1.95 10.61
C LEU A 140 -14.49 -1.77 11.91
N ILE A 141 -13.95 -0.58 12.17
CA ILE A 141 -13.23 -0.25 13.41
C ILE A 141 -14.18 -0.28 14.62
N ALA A 142 -15.36 0.31 14.49
CA ALA A 142 -16.36 0.28 15.56
C ALA A 142 -16.80 -1.15 15.89
N GLU A 143 -17.03 -1.97 14.86
CA GLU A 143 -17.36 -3.40 15.00
C GLU A 143 -16.24 -4.19 15.67
N MET A 144 -14.98 -3.97 15.27
CA MET A 144 -13.81 -4.60 15.90
C MET A 144 -13.80 -4.37 17.42
N ASN A 145 -14.10 -3.14 17.85
CA ASN A 145 -14.14 -2.78 19.26
C ASN A 145 -15.30 -3.48 20.00
N ALA A 146 -16.44 -3.64 19.35
CA ALA A 146 -17.58 -4.38 19.89
C ALA A 146 -17.27 -5.89 20.02
N PHE A 147 -16.56 -6.48 19.05
CA PHE A 147 -16.12 -7.87 19.09
C PHE A 147 -14.99 -8.13 20.10
N ARG A 148 -14.30 -7.07 20.54
CA ARG A 148 -13.15 -7.08 21.46
C ARG A 148 -11.97 -7.90 20.93
N PHE A 149 -11.68 -7.77 19.64
CA PHE A 149 -10.46 -8.35 19.06
C PHE A 149 -9.22 -7.76 19.75
N LYS A 150 -8.20 -8.59 19.92
CA LYS A 150 -6.97 -8.21 20.60
C LYS A 150 -5.87 -7.97 19.57
N PHE A 151 -5.03 -6.98 19.86
CA PHE A 151 -3.77 -6.83 19.17
C PHE A 151 -2.93 -8.08 19.38
N LYS A 152 -2.49 -8.70 18.28
CA LYS A 152 -1.48 -9.75 18.29
C LYS A 152 -0.27 -9.25 17.51
N PRO A 153 0.89 -9.05 18.17
CA PRO A 153 2.09 -8.71 17.42
C PRO A 153 2.37 -9.85 16.45
N GLY A 154 2.47 -9.53 15.15
CA GLY A 154 2.88 -10.49 14.14
C GLY A 154 4.22 -11.12 14.53
N GLN A 155 4.40 -12.41 14.27
CA GLN A 155 5.73 -13.00 14.37
C GLN A 155 6.68 -12.16 13.49
N PRO A 156 7.90 -11.83 13.96
CA PRO A 156 8.87 -11.12 13.14
C PRO A 156 9.22 -12.01 11.94
N GLU A 157 8.61 -11.72 10.79
CA GLU A 157 9.04 -12.23 9.50
C GLU A 157 10.53 -11.90 9.36
N PRO A 158 11.41 -12.88 9.10
CA PRO A 158 12.83 -12.60 8.88
C PRO A 158 12.94 -11.72 7.65
N THR A 159 13.05 -10.41 7.87
CA THR A 159 13.20 -9.41 6.83
C THR A 159 14.46 -9.75 6.06
N ASN A 160 14.32 -10.31 4.86
CA ASN A 160 15.46 -10.58 4.01
C ASN A 160 15.90 -9.25 3.37
N TYR A 161 16.57 -8.42 4.17
CA TYR A 161 17.01 -7.04 3.87
C TYR A 161 17.71 -6.92 2.51
N LEU A 162 18.32 -8.01 2.05
CA LEU A 162 19.04 -8.10 0.77
C LEU A 162 18.12 -7.93 -0.45
N ARG A 163 16.87 -8.40 -0.42
CA ARG A 163 15.93 -8.20 -1.54
C ARG A 163 15.52 -6.73 -1.68
N GLN A 164 15.32 -6.04 -0.57
CA GLN A 164 14.88 -4.65 -0.57
C GLN A 164 15.99 -3.70 -1.08
N TYR A 165 17.24 -3.96 -0.71
CA TYR A 165 18.38 -3.20 -1.24
C TYR A 165 18.50 -3.32 -2.77
N ASN A 166 18.22 -4.49 -3.33
CA ASN A 166 18.35 -4.74 -4.77
C ASN A 166 17.25 -4.08 -5.62
N LEU A 167 16.03 -3.94 -5.08
CA LEU A 167 14.94 -3.18 -5.72
C LEU A 167 15.18 -1.66 -5.66
N ILE A 168 15.78 -1.16 -4.57
CA ILE A 168 16.10 0.27 -4.46
C ILE A 168 17.30 0.62 -5.36
N SER A 169 18.31 -0.26 -5.41
CA SER A 169 19.52 -0.06 -6.23
C SER A 169 19.24 -0.10 -7.74
N SER A 170 18.19 -0.79 -8.18
CA SER A 170 17.82 -0.90 -9.60
C SER A 170 17.00 0.28 -10.13
N THR A 171 16.48 1.16 -9.27
CA THR A 171 15.66 2.31 -9.68
C THR A 171 16.43 3.63 -9.78
N GLN A 172 17.71 3.65 -9.41
CA GLN A 172 18.57 4.82 -9.49
C GLN A 172 19.59 4.66 -10.62
N GLN A 173 19.29 5.17 -11.81
CA GLN A 173 20.32 5.54 -12.77
C GLN A 173 21.06 6.76 -12.22
N THR A 174 22.09 6.53 -11.41
CA THR A 174 22.89 7.59 -10.78
C THR A 174 24.09 8.01 -11.63
N SER A 175 24.38 9.31 -11.54
CA SER A 175 25.49 10.05 -12.14
C SER A 175 26.86 9.46 -11.78
N PRO A 176 27.92 9.64 -12.61
CA PRO A 176 29.27 9.13 -12.35
C PRO A 176 29.86 9.48 -10.98
N ALA A 177 29.49 10.62 -10.40
CA ALA A 177 29.96 11.06 -9.08
C ALA A 177 29.43 10.20 -7.91
N ASP A 178 28.20 9.69 -8.03
CA ASP A 178 27.58 8.86 -7.00
C ASP A 178 28.19 7.44 -6.95
N ARG A 179 28.75 6.97 -8.08
CA ARG A 179 29.44 5.67 -8.14
C ARG A 179 30.71 5.63 -7.29
N GLU A 180 31.45 6.73 -7.21
CA GLU A 180 32.65 6.81 -6.39
C GLU A 180 32.30 6.86 -4.89
N LEU A 181 31.23 7.57 -4.53
CA LEU A 181 30.73 7.60 -3.16
C LEU A 181 30.22 6.22 -2.70
N MET A 182 29.56 5.46 -3.59
CA MET A 182 29.14 4.09 -3.32
C MET A 182 30.33 3.13 -3.16
N ARG A 183 31.36 3.21 -4.02
CA ARG A 183 32.59 2.41 -3.87
C ARG A 183 33.28 2.68 -2.55
N ARG A 184 33.38 3.96 -2.14
CA ARG A 184 33.95 4.36 -0.85
C ARG A 184 33.15 3.82 0.33
N ARG A 185 31.82 3.88 0.28
CA ARG A 185 30.95 3.28 1.31
C ARG A 185 31.09 1.76 1.39
N GLN A 186 31.21 1.08 0.26
CA GLN A 186 31.34 -0.37 0.21
C GLN A 186 32.71 -0.86 0.72
N LEU A 187 33.79 -0.14 0.40
CA LEU A 187 35.11 -0.36 1.00
C LEU A 187 35.10 -0.13 2.52
N PHE A 188 34.37 0.88 2.99
CA PHE A 188 34.25 1.18 4.42
C PHE A 188 33.50 0.06 5.17
N LEU A 189 32.38 -0.42 4.63
CA LEU A 189 31.64 -1.56 5.17
C LEU A 189 32.47 -2.85 5.17
N HIS A 190 33.24 -3.10 4.11
CA HIS A 190 34.11 -4.27 4.03
C HIS A 190 35.26 -4.19 5.07
N CYS A 191 35.84 -3.01 5.30
CA CYS A 191 36.83 -2.80 6.37
C CYS A 191 36.22 -3.01 7.77
N LEU A 192 35.02 -2.48 8.02
CA LEU A 192 34.33 -2.67 9.30
C LEU A 192 34.00 -4.14 9.58
N LEU A 193 33.53 -4.88 8.58
CA LEU A 193 33.27 -6.32 8.70
C LEU A 193 34.57 -7.12 8.93
N LYS A 194 35.66 -6.75 8.26
CA LYS A 194 36.96 -7.42 8.41
C LYS A 194 37.62 -7.14 9.77
N SER A 195 37.36 -5.98 10.37
CA SER A 195 37.77 -5.65 11.74
C SER A 195 36.91 -6.34 12.80
N ALA A 196 35.61 -6.55 12.54
CA ALA A 196 34.71 -7.25 13.46
C ALA A 196 34.96 -8.77 13.52
N MET A 197 35.52 -9.39 12.48
CA MET A 197 35.86 -10.82 12.45
C MET A 197 37.27 -11.15 12.94
N ARG A 198 38.01 -10.18 13.51
CA ARG A 198 39.40 -10.37 13.97
C ARG A 198 39.57 -10.22 15.49
N VAL A 199 38.50 -10.44 16.24
CA VAL A 199 38.49 -10.54 17.72
C VAL A 199 38.03 -11.95 18.10
#